data_AF-F5XQI0-F1
#
_entry.id   AF-F5XQI0-F1
#
_cell.length_a   1.000
_cell.length_b   1.000
_cell.length_c   1.000
_cell.angle_alpha   90.00
_cell.angle_beta   90.00
_cell.angle_gamma   90.00
#
_symmetry.space_group_name_H-M   'P 1'
#
loop_
_entity.id
_entity.type
_entity.pdbx_description
1 polymer ?
#
loop_
_entity_poly.entity_id
_entity_poly.type
_entity_poly.pdbx_seq_one_letter_code
_entity_poly.pdbx_strand_id
1 'polypeptide(L)'
;MTDLSTWLDRAAAELGITDARLDNNDIHTLLDLARDCAHEVERTAAPLTTYLLGVAVGRGIETLGGAAARVTELVLADDPTDAGSSEGSA
;
A
#
# COMPACT_ATOMS: atom_id res chain seq x y z
N MET A 1 20.41 -18.70 -3.96
CA MET A 1 19.38 -17.76 -3.50
C MET A 1 18.67 -17.27 -4.75
N THR A 2 17.36 -17.47 -4.87
CA THR A 2 16.60 -16.97 -6.02
C THR A 2 16.49 -15.46 -5.90
N ASP A 3 16.76 -14.71 -6.97
CA ASP A 3 16.56 -13.25 -6.99
C ASP A 3 15.06 -12.91 -6.97
N LEU A 4 14.73 -11.68 -6.58
CA LEU A 4 13.36 -11.24 -6.37
C LEU A 4 12.50 -11.38 -7.63
N SER A 5 13.02 -11.00 -8.80
CA SER A 5 12.29 -11.08 -10.07
C SER A 5 11.94 -12.53 -10.40
N THR A 6 12.91 -13.44 -10.30
CA THR A 6 12.66 -14.88 -10.50
C THR A 6 11.65 -15.44 -9.50
N TRP A 7 11.67 -14.96 -8.24
CA TRP A 7 10.68 -15.37 -7.25
C TRP A 7 9.27 -14.87 -7.59
N LEU A 8 9.13 -13.60 -7.99
CA LEU A 8 7.86 -13.00 -8.40
C LEU A 8 7.26 -13.71 -9.62
N ASP A 9 8.08 -14.01 -10.63
CA ASP A 9 7.64 -14.74 -11.83
C ASP A 9 7.10 -16.14 -11.47
N ARG A 10 7.78 -16.85 -10.56
CA ARG A 10 7.31 -18.16 -10.07
C ARG A 10 6.02 -18.04 -9.27
N ALA A 11 5.93 -17.07 -8.38
CA ALA A 11 4.72 -16.86 -7.58
C ALA A 11 3.52 -16.51 -8.47
N ALA A 12 3.70 -15.67 -9.49
CA ALA A 12 2.67 -15.35 -10.47
C ALA A 12 2.22 -16.60 -11.24
N ALA A 13 3.15 -17.44 -11.68
CA ALA A 13 2.85 -18.69 -12.37
C ALA A 13 2.03 -19.66 -11.50
N GLU A 14 2.38 -19.84 -10.22
CA GLU A 14 1.62 -20.69 -9.28
C GLU A 14 0.19 -20.17 -9.05
N LEU A 15 -0.01 -18.86 -9.15
CA LEU A 15 -1.32 -18.22 -9.03
C LEU A 15 -2.09 -18.13 -10.36
N GLY A 16 -1.51 -18.60 -11.48
CA GLY A 16 -2.12 -18.52 -12.81
C GLY A 16 -2.19 -17.10 -13.38
N ILE A 17 -1.34 -16.19 -12.90
CA ILE A 17 -1.27 -14.79 -13.33
C ILE A 17 -0.29 -14.69 -14.51
N THR A 18 -0.79 -14.38 -15.70
CA THR A 18 0.03 -14.34 -16.93
C THR A 18 0.21 -12.94 -17.52
N ASP A 19 -0.56 -11.97 -17.03
CA ASP A 19 -0.71 -10.62 -17.57
C ASP A 19 -0.30 -9.51 -16.58
N ALA A 20 0.04 -9.87 -15.35
CA ALA A 20 0.58 -8.93 -14.37
C ALA A 20 2.10 -9.05 -14.26
N ARG A 21 2.81 -7.93 -14.38
CA ARG A 21 4.23 -7.83 -14.10
C ARG A 21 4.49 -6.57 -13.29
N LEU A 22 5.21 -6.72 -12.19
CA LEU A 22 5.67 -5.60 -11.37
C LEU A 22 7.03 -5.13 -11.89
N ASP A 23 7.16 -3.85 -12.19
CA ASP A 23 8.46 -3.24 -12.42
C ASP A 23 9.06 -2.68 -11.11
N ASN A 24 10.26 -2.09 -11.20
CA ASN A 24 10.91 -1.54 -10.01
C ASN A 24 10.11 -0.38 -9.39
N ASN A 25 9.41 0.42 -10.19
CA ASN A 25 8.60 1.52 -9.68
C ASN A 25 7.37 1.00 -8.92
N ASP A 26 6.74 -0.06 -9.43
CA ASP A 26 5.64 -0.73 -8.73
C ASP A 26 6.10 -1.30 -7.39
N ILE A 27 7.27 -1.96 -7.37
CA ILE A 27 7.87 -2.50 -6.15
C ILE A 27 8.17 -1.38 -5.15
N HIS A 28 8.80 -0.30 -5.58
CA HIS A 28 9.08 0.85 -4.71
C HIS A 28 7.79 1.46 -4.14
N THR A 29 6.78 1.66 -4.98
CA THR A 29 5.46 2.18 -4.57
C THR A 29 4.82 1.30 -3.49
N LEU A 30 4.81 -0.01 -3.67
CA LEU A 30 4.25 -0.95 -2.69
C LEU A 30 5.05 -0.97 -1.38
N LEU A 31 6.37 -0.90 -1.45
CA LEU A 31 7.24 -0.92 -0.27
C LEU A 31 7.17 0.36 0.54
N ASP A 32 7.09 1.52 -0.11
CA ASP A 32 6.94 2.81 0.57
C ASP A 32 5.55 2.92 1.21
N LEU A 33 4.48 2.54 0.49
CA LEU A 33 3.14 2.51 1.08
C LEU A 33 3.05 1.56 2.29
N ALA A 34 3.63 0.36 2.18
CA ALA A 34 3.66 -0.59 3.28
C ALA A 34 4.43 -0.02 4.49
N ARG A 35 5.56 0.68 4.25
CA ARG A 35 6.32 1.37 5.29
C ARG A 35 5.45 2.40 6.01
N ASP A 36 4.79 3.28 5.25
CA ASP A 36 3.97 4.37 5.80
C ASP A 36 2.81 3.79 6.64
N CYS A 37 2.09 2.80 6.11
CA CYS A 37 1.01 2.15 6.85
C CYS A 37 1.50 1.46 8.13
N ALA A 38 2.68 0.84 8.09
CA ALA A 38 3.24 0.15 9.25
C ALA A 38 3.70 1.11 10.36
N HIS A 39 4.11 2.33 9.99
CA HIS A 39 4.60 3.35 10.93
C HIS A 39 3.47 4.20 11.50
N GLU A 40 2.55 4.65 10.65
CA GLU A 40 1.54 5.65 11.01
C GLU A 40 0.23 5.01 11.52
N VAL A 41 -0.08 3.76 11.13
CA VAL A 41 -1.31 3.08 11.55
C VAL A 41 -0.99 1.95 12.54
N GLU A 42 -0.51 0.81 12.04
CA GLU A 42 0.01 -0.30 12.84
C GLU A 42 0.74 -1.31 11.95
N ARG A 43 1.60 -2.15 12.53
CA ARG A 43 2.40 -3.14 11.77
C ARG A 43 1.55 -4.04 10.87
N THR A 44 0.34 -4.40 11.30
CA THR A 44 -0.62 -5.23 10.55
C THR A 44 -1.24 -4.50 9.36
N ALA A 45 -1.23 -3.17 9.32
CA ALA A 45 -1.75 -2.39 8.21
C ALA A 45 -0.94 -2.60 6.92
N ALA A 46 0.38 -2.80 7.00
CA ALA A 46 1.24 -3.03 5.84
C ALA A 46 0.74 -4.15 4.89
N PRO A 47 0.60 -5.41 5.35
CA PRO A 47 0.12 -6.50 4.50
C PRO A 47 -1.37 -6.38 4.14
N LEU A 48 -2.20 -5.82 5.02
CA LEU A 48 -3.65 -5.68 4.76
C LEU A 48 -3.94 -4.61 3.71
N THR A 49 -3.26 -3.47 3.77
CA THR A 49 -3.37 -2.40 2.79
C THR A 49 -2.88 -2.85 1.42
N THR A 50 -1.71 -3.49 1.34
CA THR A 50 -1.17 -3.98 0.06
C THR A 50 -2.07 -5.03 -0.59
N TYR A 51 -2.72 -5.90 0.20
CA TYR A 51 -3.76 -6.80 -0.31
C TYR A 51 -4.96 -6.04 -0.91
N LEU A 52 -5.49 -5.03 -0.19
CA LEU A 52 -6.61 -4.21 -0.69
C LEU A 52 -6.24 -3.43 -1.96
N LEU A 53 -5.00 -2.94 -2.04
CA LEU A 53 -4.46 -2.30 -3.23
C LEU A 53 -4.48 -3.26 -4.42
N GLY A 54 -3.98 -4.49 -4.23
CA GLY A 54 -4.03 -5.54 -5.24
C GLY A 54 -5.46 -5.87 -5.69
N VAL A 55 -6.43 -5.90 -4.76
CA VAL A 55 -7.85 -6.11 -5.07
C VAL A 55 -8.42 -4.94 -5.90
N ALA A 56 -8.08 -3.69 -5.56
CA ALA A 56 -8.57 -2.52 -6.29
C ALA A 56 -8.02 -2.46 -7.72
N VAL A 57 -6.71 -2.69 -7.87
CA VAL A 57 -6.03 -2.74 -9.17
C VAL A 57 -6.55 -3.89 -10.01
N GLY A 58 -6.66 -5.10 -9.44
CA GLY A 58 -7.18 -6.29 -10.14
C GLY A 58 -8.64 -6.17 -10.57
N ARG A 59 -9.42 -5.29 -9.93
CA ARG A 59 -10.80 -4.95 -10.32
C ARG A 59 -10.89 -3.79 -11.31
N GLY A 60 -9.77 -3.18 -11.69
CA GLY A 60 -9.73 -2.01 -12.57
C GLY A 60 -10.35 -0.76 -11.95
N ILE A 61 -10.45 -0.69 -10.62
CA ILE A 61 -11.02 0.47 -9.90
C ILE A 61 -10.07 1.67 -10.00
N GLU A 62 -8.77 1.39 -9.89
CA GLU A 62 -7.73 2.42 -9.89
C GLU A 62 -6.39 1.82 -10.36
N THR A 63 -5.48 2.67 -10.83
CA THR A 63 -4.09 2.25 -11.11
C THR A 63 -3.34 2.00 -9.80
N LEU A 64 -2.23 1.25 -9.84
CA LEU A 64 -1.40 1.04 -8.65
C LEU A 64 -0.97 2.37 -8.00
N GLY A 65 -0.45 3.29 -8.81
CA GLY A 65 -0.02 4.62 -8.34
C GLY A 65 -1.18 5.45 -7.79
N GLY A 66 -2.33 5.45 -8.46
CA GLY A 66 -3.52 6.18 -7.99
C GLY A 66 -4.08 5.62 -6.68
N ALA A 67 -4.10 4.30 -6.54
CA ALA A 67 -4.57 3.64 -5.32
C ALA A 67 -3.60 3.91 -4.16
N ALA A 68 -2.30 3.81 -4.40
CA ALA A 68 -1.27 4.10 -3.40
C ALA A 68 -1.37 5.56 -2.93
N ALA A 69 -1.46 6.52 -3.85
CA ALA A 69 -1.57 7.94 -3.52
C ALA A 69 -2.76 8.24 -2.60
N ARG A 70 -3.95 7.70 -2.89
CA ARG A 70 -5.14 7.89 -2.04
C ARG A 70 -4.97 7.31 -0.64
N VAL A 71 -4.31 6.16 -0.51
CA VAL A 71 -4.07 5.57 0.81
C VAL A 71 -3.00 6.35 1.57
N THR A 72 -1.94 6.81 0.91
CA THR A 72 -0.96 7.72 1.51
C THR A 72 -1.62 9.00 2.00
N GLU A 73 -2.52 9.61 1.22
CA GLU A 73 -3.31 10.78 1.66
C GLU A 73 -4.15 10.47 2.91
N LEU A 74 -4.80 9.30 2.98
CA LEU A 74 -5.54 8.87 4.16
C LEU A 74 -4.64 8.72 5.38
N VAL A 75 -3.48 8.08 5.22
CA VAL A 75 -2.50 7.86 6.29
C VAL A 75 -1.99 9.19 6.84
N LEU A 76 -1.69 10.16 5.97
CA LEU A 76 -1.21 11.48 6.37
C LEU A 76 -2.31 12.36 6.99
N ALA A 77 -3.57 12.13 6.65
CA ALA A 77 -4.70 12.87 7.20
C ALA A 77 -5.09 12.40 8.62
N ASP A 78 -4.68 11.20 9.03
CA ASP A 78 -5.00 10.61 10.33
C ASP A 78 -4.04 11.05 11.47
N ASP A 79 -3.18 12.06 11.22
CA ASP A 79 -2.34 12.65 12.26
C ASP A 79 -3.21 13.27 13.39
N PRO A 80 -3.19 12.73 14.63
CA PRO A 80 -4.03 13.20 15.73
C PRO A 80 -3.66 14.59 16.25
N THR A 81 -2.69 15.28 15.65
CA THR A 81 -2.19 16.58 16.12
C THR A 81 -3.18 17.75 15.93
N ASP A 82 -4.35 17.53 15.32
CA ASP A 82 -5.46 18.51 15.28
C ASP A 82 -6.71 18.07 16.09
N ALA A 83 -6.53 17.27 17.13
CA ALA A 83 -7.58 17.05 18.14
C ALA A 83 -7.65 18.23 19.13
N GLY A 84 -8.12 19.38 18.65
CA GLY A 84 -8.89 20.38 19.39
C GLY A 84 -8.41 20.75 20.80
N SER A 85 -7.46 21.68 20.89
CA SER A 85 -7.35 22.58 22.04
C SER A 85 -8.56 23.53 22.07
N SER A 86 -9.73 23.04 22.46
CA SER A 86 -10.80 23.92 22.93
C SER A 86 -10.54 24.23 24.41
N GLU A 87 -9.73 25.26 24.66
CA GLU A 87 -9.59 25.85 25.98
C GLU A 87 -10.95 26.39 26.45
N GLY A 88 -11.60 25.63 27.34
CA GLY A 88 -12.72 26.14 28.12
C GLY A 88 -12.20 27.12 29.16
N SER A 89 -12.26 28.42 28.84
CA SER A 89 -12.21 29.50 29.82
C SER A 89 -13.59 30.17 29.89
N ALA A 90 -14.29 29.95 30.99
CA ALA A 90 -15.32 30.83 31.55
C ALA A 90 -15.41 30.59 33.06
#